data_AF-A0A535KMP4-F1
#
_entry.id   AF-A0A535KMP4-F1
#
_cell.length_a   1.000
_cell.length_b   1.000
_cell.length_c   1.000
_cell.angle_alpha   90.00
_cell.angle_beta   90.00
_cell.angle_gamma   90.00
#
_symmetry.space_group_name_H-M   'P 1'
#
loop_
_entity.id
_entity.type
_entity.pdbx_description
1 polymer ?
#
loop_
_entity_poly.entity_id
_entity_poly.type
_entity_poly.pdbx_seq_one_letter_code
_entity_poly.pdbx_strand_id
1 'polypeptide(L)'
;MDKREAASMTRRVRLVGDGVENPANARALMDAAAMFGAACAFRDTRGLLAAWDAERGGELDLIDTNSLIDQQWPIVAVENTLGASIVFGATLPGTQASIVVGGERLGIRADLLRAAARTVSIPMFGRGVNTLNVAAAAAVALYYLMAGRGLAPRLARRPEERRPALLLSRPKDHVEAGSAIRSAAAFGWRTVGLDDSSRVWYGVNRGVTAEGRAAARSHRNLIRVLPMTTGSKLAFRRIVVAGARIDGPPIHRVNLAGRDTLLVIPDEGEAGMPSFNSLGGSVERARIDLSVPTLHYRYRLVATIVMAEAARQTGLRPAGQPRLPGRRGLTYESTLSTVATGGAEEVDPAVLKAY
;
A
#
# COMPACT_ATOMS: atom_id res chain seq x y z
N MET A 1 24.06 -16.47 25.29
CA MET A 1 24.25 -15.89 23.94
C MET A 1 22.88 -15.80 23.30
N ASP A 2 22.36 -14.58 23.18
CA ASP A 2 20.98 -14.31 22.76
C ASP A 2 20.81 -14.68 21.27
N LYS A 3 19.81 -15.50 20.94
CA LYS A 3 19.52 -15.92 19.54
C LYS A 3 19.23 -14.73 18.61
N ARG A 4 19.04 -13.53 19.16
CA ARG A 4 18.89 -12.28 18.41
C ARG A 4 20.21 -11.68 17.90
N GLU A 5 21.34 -11.95 18.55
CA GLU A 5 22.65 -11.42 18.11
C GLU A 5 23.25 -12.20 16.94
N ALA A 6 22.95 -13.50 16.83
CA ALA A 6 23.41 -14.33 15.71
C ALA A 6 22.65 -14.09 14.38
N ALA A 7 21.63 -13.22 14.37
CA ALA A 7 20.77 -12.98 13.21
C ALA A 7 21.14 -11.73 12.40
N SER A 8 22.18 -10.98 12.77
CA SER A 8 22.66 -9.82 12.01
C SER A 8 23.58 -10.20 10.85
N MET A 9 23.27 -11.30 10.13
CA MET A 9 23.75 -11.39 8.75
C MET A 9 22.93 -10.40 7.93
N THR A 10 23.59 -9.35 7.42
CA THR A 10 22.98 -8.33 6.58
C THR A 10 22.30 -9.00 5.38
N ARG A 11 20.97 -9.04 5.40
CA ARG A 11 20.18 -9.57 4.27
C ARG A 11 20.43 -8.68 3.05
N ARG A 12 20.85 -9.27 1.94
CA ARG A 12 21.06 -8.53 0.68
C ARG A 12 19.85 -8.71 -0.21
N VAL A 13 19.06 -7.67 -0.38
CA VAL A 13 17.84 -7.71 -1.17
C VAL A 13 17.96 -6.74 -2.33
N ARG A 14 17.53 -7.20 -3.51
CA ARG A 14 17.32 -6.35 -4.68
C ARG A 14 15.84 -6.35 -5.04
N LEU A 15 15.26 -5.18 -5.20
CA LEU A 15 13.98 -4.98 -5.86
C LEU A 15 14.22 -4.86 -7.37
N VAL A 16 13.46 -5.61 -8.16
CA VAL A 16 13.53 -5.55 -9.63
C VAL A 16 12.16 -5.21 -10.20
N GLY A 17 12.10 -4.12 -10.99
CA GLY A 17 10.93 -3.82 -11.83
C GLY A 17 11.05 -4.49 -13.20
N ASP A 18 10.15 -5.42 -13.52
CA ASP A 18 10.11 -6.13 -14.80
C ASP A 18 9.12 -5.50 -15.76
N GLY A 19 9.63 -4.81 -16.80
CA GLY A 19 8.78 -4.18 -17.83
C GLY A 19 7.95 -3.01 -17.31
N VAL A 20 8.45 -2.27 -16.32
CA VAL A 20 7.86 -0.99 -15.88
C VAL A 20 7.94 0.01 -17.03
N GLU A 21 6.84 0.69 -17.35
CA GLU A 21 6.79 1.63 -18.49
C GLU A 21 6.91 3.10 -18.05
N ASN A 22 6.40 3.43 -16.85
CA ASN A 22 6.26 4.82 -16.41
C ASN A 22 7.43 5.26 -15.50
N PRO A 23 8.20 6.31 -15.88
CA PRO A 23 9.30 6.84 -15.06
C PRO A 23 8.88 7.24 -13.64
N ALA A 24 7.66 7.75 -13.42
CA ALA A 24 7.16 8.07 -12.09
C ALA A 24 6.97 6.82 -11.20
N ASN A 25 6.61 5.67 -11.78
CA ASN A 25 6.55 4.40 -11.05
C ASN A 25 7.94 3.81 -10.81
N ALA A 26 8.86 3.94 -11.77
CA ALA A 26 10.26 3.56 -11.57
C ALA A 26 10.89 4.35 -10.41
N ARG A 27 10.69 5.67 -10.37
CA ARG A 27 11.18 6.48 -9.24
C ARG A 27 10.57 6.05 -7.91
N ALA A 28 9.28 5.75 -7.89
CA ALA A 28 8.60 5.28 -6.69
C ALA A 28 9.08 3.88 -6.24
N LEU A 29 9.49 3.01 -7.17
CA LEU A 29 10.13 1.73 -6.87
C LEU A 29 11.52 1.93 -6.24
N MET A 30 12.33 2.86 -6.77
CA MET A 30 13.60 3.22 -6.15
C MET A 30 13.40 3.75 -4.72
N ASP A 31 12.42 4.64 -4.53
CA ASP A 31 12.07 5.16 -3.21
C ASP A 31 11.61 4.00 -2.28
N ALA A 32 10.79 3.07 -2.78
CA ALA A 32 10.37 1.88 -2.03
C ALA A 32 11.55 0.98 -1.64
N ALA A 33 12.49 0.72 -2.55
CA ALA A 33 13.70 -0.05 -2.24
C ALA A 33 14.55 0.65 -1.17
N ALA A 34 14.72 1.97 -1.30
CA ALA A 34 15.47 2.78 -0.35
C ALA A 34 14.84 2.76 1.06
N MET A 35 13.51 2.73 1.19
CA MET A 35 12.81 2.60 2.50
C MET A 35 13.24 1.34 3.30
N PHE A 36 13.77 0.32 2.62
CA PHE A 36 14.17 -0.95 3.24
C PHE A 36 15.68 -1.25 3.08
N GLY A 37 16.46 -0.30 2.54
CA GLY A 37 17.89 -0.50 2.28
C GLY A 37 18.16 -1.57 1.22
N ALA A 38 17.22 -1.80 0.30
CA ALA A 38 17.39 -2.70 -0.83
C ALA A 38 17.99 -1.97 -2.04
N ALA A 39 18.76 -2.69 -2.85
CA ALA A 39 19.14 -2.20 -4.19
C ALA A 39 17.89 -2.21 -5.09
N CYS A 40 17.85 -1.33 -6.10
CA CYS A 40 16.79 -1.31 -7.11
C CYS A 40 17.41 -1.48 -8.49
N ALA A 41 16.83 -2.32 -9.34
CA ALA A 41 17.21 -2.43 -10.74
C ALA A 41 15.97 -2.61 -11.62
N PHE A 42 16.13 -2.40 -12.92
CA PHE A 42 15.04 -2.50 -13.89
C PHE A 42 15.41 -3.42 -15.04
N ARG A 43 14.49 -4.33 -15.35
CA ARG A 43 14.57 -5.13 -16.57
C ARG A 43 13.78 -4.40 -17.65
N ASP A 44 14.48 -3.59 -18.44
CA ASP A 44 13.86 -2.80 -19.49
C ASP A 44 13.48 -3.67 -20.70
N THR A 45 12.21 -4.06 -20.76
CA THR A 45 11.64 -4.77 -21.92
C THR A 45 10.57 -3.95 -22.63
N ARG A 46 10.39 -2.69 -22.24
CA ARG A 46 9.26 -1.84 -22.64
C ARG A 46 9.64 -0.39 -22.92
N GLY A 47 10.92 -0.06 -22.96
CA GLY A 47 11.41 1.29 -23.26
C GLY A 47 11.44 2.21 -22.05
N LEU A 48 11.60 1.66 -20.84
CA LEU A 48 11.72 2.45 -19.62
C LEU A 48 12.92 3.39 -19.69
N LEU A 49 14.08 2.91 -20.16
CA LEU A 49 15.30 3.71 -20.23
C LEU A 49 15.07 4.95 -21.10
N ALA A 50 14.51 4.75 -22.30
CA ALA A 50 14.22 5.85 -23.22
C ALA A 50 13.22 6.85 -22.61
N ALA A 51 12.16 6.37 -21.94
CA ALA A 51 11.19 7.23 -21.26
C ALA A 51 11.81 7.98 -20.08
N TRP A 52 12.70 7.31 -19.33
CA TRP A 52 13.42 7.87 -18.19
C TRP A 52 14.36 8.99 -18.62
N ASP A 53 15.16 8.76 -19.66
CA ASP A 53 16.08 9.75 -20.23
C ASP A 53 15.32 10.99 -20.73
N ALA A 54 14.17 10.79 -21.36
CA ALA A 54 13.35 11.89 -21.88
C ALA A 54 12.67 12.73 -20.77
N GLU A 55 12.18 12.10 -19.68
CA GLU A 55 11.43 12.81 -18.64
C GLU A 55 12.31 13.32 -17.49
N ARG A 56 13.36 12.57 -17.12
CA ARG A 56 14.09 12.76 -15.86
C ARG A 56 15.60 12.85 -16.03
N GLY A 57 16.16 12.09 -16.96
CA GLY A 57 17.60 11.88 -17.09
C GLY A 57 18.23 11.19 -15.87
N GLY A 58 19.56 11.09 -15.88
CA GLY A 58 20.33 10.46 -14.81
C GLY A 58 20.41 8.94 -14.92
N GLU A 59 21.14 8.32 -13.99
CA GLU A 59 21.41 6.88 -14.04
C GLU A 59 20.20 6.04 -13.65
N LEU A 60 19.95 4.99 -14.43
CA LEU A 60 18.96 3.96 -14.17
C LEU A 60 19.66 2.60 -14.17
N ASP A 61 19.67 1.93 -13.02
CA ASP A 61 20.30 0.61 -12.89
C ASP A 61 19.51 -0.43 -13.68
N LEU A 62 20.10 -0.94 -14.76
CA LEU A 62 19.50 -1.96 -15.61
C LEU A 62 20.03 -3.36 -15.28
N ILE A 63 19.17 -4.36 -15.48
CA ILE A 63 19.54 -5.77 -15.37
C ILE A 63 18.91 -6.56 -16.51
N ASP A 64 19.72 -7.36 -17.21
CA ASP A 64 19.21 -8.27 -18.23
C ASP A 64 18.67 -9.58 -17.62
N THR A 65 17.97 -10.35 -18.44
CA THR A 65 17.27 -11.57 -18.01
C THR A 65 18.24 -12.64 -17.53
N ASN A 66 19.36 -12.83 -18.24
CA ASN A 66 20.32 -13.88 -17.93
C ASN A 66 21.05 -13.52 -16.65
N SER A 67 21.51 -12.27 -16.53
CA SER A 67 22.10 -11.76 -15.28
C SER A 67 21.19 -11.95 -14.07
N LEU A 68 19.88 -11.69 -14.20
CA LEU A 68 18.94 -11.87 -13.09
C LEU A 68 18.77 -13.34 -12.68
N ILE A 69 18.77 -14.27 -13.64
CA ILE A 69 18.59 -15.71 -13.41
C ILE A 69 19.90 -16.36 -12.94
N ASP A 70 21.03 -15.98 -13.52
CA ASP A 70 22.34 -16.62 -13.34
C ASP A 70 23.05 -16.18 -12.05
N GLN A 71 22.68 -15.03 -11.47
CA GLN A 71 23.30 -14.48 -10.24
C GLN A 71 23.10 -15.34 -8.98
N GLN A 72 22.43 -16.50 -9.08
CA GLN A 72 22.13 -17.41 -7.96
C GLN A 72 21.36 -16.76 -6.81
N TRP A 73 20.75 -15.59 -7.04
CA TRP A 73 19.85 -14.96 -6.10
C TRP A 73 18.45 -15.52 -6.34
N PRO A 74 17.84 -16.23 -5.37
CA PRO A 74 16.51 -16.77 -5.56
C PRO A 74 15.51 -15.65 -5.88
N ILE A 75 14.74 -15.86 -6.94
CA ILE A 75 13.73 -14.92 -7.40
C ILE A 75 12.44 -15.14 -6.59
N VAL A 76 11.95 -14.08 -5.95
CA VAL A 76 10.63 -14.01 -5.33
C VAL A 76 9.75 -13.11 -6.18
N ALA A 77 8.89 -13.72 -6.99
CA ALA A 77 7.94 -13.01 -7.84
C ALA A 77 6.73 -12.53 -7.02
N VAL A 78 6.40 -11.24 -7.11
CA VAL A 78 5.23 -10.64 -6.47
C VAL A 78 4.15 -10.46 -7.54
N GLU A 79 3.27 -11.46 -7.67
CA GLU A 79 2.25 -11.50 -8.70
C GLU A 79 0.99 -12.23 -8.23
N ASN A 80 -0.16 -11.81 -8.74
CA ASN A 80 -1.46 -12.43 -8.44
C ASN A 80 -1.74 -13.61 -9.40
N THR A 81 -0.84 -14.58 -9.45
CA THR A 81 -1.04 -15.83 -10.21
C THR A 81 -1.75 -16.90 -9.39
N LEU A 82 -2.36 -17.86 -10.10
CA LEU A 82 -2.89 -19.06 -9.47
C LEU A 82 -1.75 -19.83 -8.77
N GLY A 83 -1.95 -20.20 -7.50
CA GLY A 83 -0.97 -20.93 -6.70
C GLY A 83 0.06 -20.04 -5.99
N ALA A 84 0.04 -18.71 -6.21
CA ALA A 84 0.87 -17.79 -5.44
C ALA A 84 0.53 -17.86 -3.95
N SER A 85 1.56 -18.04 -3.12
CA SER A 85 1.41 -17.99 -1.66
C SER A 85 1.09 -16.57 -1.19
N ILE A 86 0.43 -16.41 -0.04
CA ILE A 86 0.11 -15.07 0.47
C ILE A 86 1.36 -14.43 1.07
N VAL A 87 1.63 -13.16 0.74
CA VAL A 87 2.81 -12.43 1.22
C VAL A 87 2.83 -12.26 2.75
N PHE A 88 1.66 -12.24 3.39
CA PHE A 88 1.54 -12.04 4.83
C PHE A 88 2.16 -13.21 5.62
N GLY A 89 3.25 -12.93 6.33
CA GLY A 89 4.03 -13.94 7.06
C GLY A 89 4.98 -14.76 6.17
N ALA A 90 5.11 -14.42 4.89
CA ALA A 90 6.11 -15.02 4.02
C ALA A 90 7.52 -14.57 4.43
N THR A 91 8.49 -15.46 4.22
CA THR A 91 9.92 -15.19 4.46
C THR A 91 10.69 -15.23 3.14
N LEU A 92 11.81 -14.52 3.10
CA LEU A 92 12.76 -14.66 1.99
C LEU A 92 13.42 -16.04 2.01
N PRO A 93 13.68 -16.65 0.83
CA PRO A 93 14.54 -17.81 0.72
C PRO A 93 16.01 -17.37 0.94
N GLY A 94 16.58 -17.71 2.10
CA GLY A 94 17.99 -17.45 2.40
C GLY A 94 18.30 -16.00 2.82
N THR A 95 19.58 -15.65 2.73
CA THR A 95 20.13 -14.33 3.14
C THR A 95 20.22 -13.32 1.99
N GLN A 96 20.02 -13.77 0.75
CA GLN A 96 19.98 -12.92 -0.44
C GLN A 96 18.84 -13.31 -1.37
N ALA A 97 18.16 -12.34 -1.97
CA ALA A 97 17.04 -12.59 -2.87
C ALA A 97 16.76 -11.40 -3.80
N SER A 98 16.22 -11.71 -4.98
CA SER A 98 15.66 -10.73 -5.91
C SER A 98 14.13 -10.74 -5.79
N ILE A 99 13.55 -9.66 -5.30
CA ILE A 99 12.10 -9.48 -5.26
C ILE A 99 11.69 -8.82 -6.57
N VAL A 100 10.90 -9.50 -7.39
CA VAL A 100 10.48 -9.03 -8.71
C VAL A 100 9.02 -8.57 -8.67
N VAL A 101 8.75 -7.37 -9.16
CA VAL A 101 7.40 -6.85 -9.41
C VAL A 101 7.22 -6.56 -10.89
N GLY A 102 6.03 -6.81 -11.40
CA GLY A 102 5.71 -6.65 -12.82
C GLY A 102 5.27 -5.25 -13.21
N GLY A 103 5.37 -4.94 -14.49
CA GLY A 103 4.86 -3.70 -15.09
C GLY A 103 3.34 -3.57 -14.98
N GLU A 104 2.85 -2.35 -15.18
CA GLU A 104 1.48 -1.92 -14.87
C GLU A 104 0.40 -2.67 -15.67
N ARG A 105 0.74 -3.12 -16.89
CA ARG A 105 -0.22 -3.68 -17.84
C ARG A 105 -0.16 -5.21 -17.91
N LEU A 106 1.04 -5.76 -17.89
CA LEU A 106 1.28 -7.17 -18.20
C LEU A 106 1.81 -7.98 -17.03
N GLY A 107 2.07 -7.33 -15.89
CA GLY A 107 2.65 -8.01 -14.74
C GLY A 107 4.05 -8.54 -15.03
N ILE A 108 4.42 -9.60 -14.33
CA ILE A 108 5.74 -10.25 -14.49
C ILE A 108 5.72 -11.14 -15.72
N ARG A 109 6.78 -11.06 -16.54
CA ARG A 109 6.94 -11.90 -17.73
C ARG A 109 7.08 -13.38 -17.37
N ALA A 110 6.58 -14.22 -18.27
CA ALA A 110 6.48 -15.67 -18.04
C ALA A 110 7.83 -16.37 -17.82
N ASP A 111 8.92 -15.83 -18.36
CA ASP A 111 10.27 -16.35 -18.14
C ASP A 111 10.71 -16.19 -16.67
N LEU A 112 10.53 -15.01 -16.08
CA LEU A 112 10.84 -14.78 -14.66
C LEU A 112 9.87 -15.51 -13.73
N LEU A 113 8.60 -15.63 -14.10
CA LEU A 113 7.65 -16.45 -13.34
C LEU A 113 8.07 -17.93 -13.30
N ARG A 114 8.58 -18.49 -14.41
CA ARG A 114 9.11 -19.86 -14.45
C ARG A 114 10.40 -20.01 -13.67
N ALA A 115 11.26 -18.99 -13.67
CA ALA A 115 12.52 -18.98 -12.92
C ALA A 115 12.33 -18.65 -11.42
N ALA A 116 11.13 -18.21 -11.01
CA ALA A 116 10.87 -17.82 -9.64
C ALA A 116 10.99 -19.01 -8.69
N ALA A 117 11.87 -18.88 -7.69
CA ALA A 117 11.96 -19.84 -6.58
C ALA A 117 10.68 -19.82 -5.73
N ARG A 118 9.98 -18.68 -5.69
CA ARG A 118 8.68 -18.53 -5.05
C ARG A 118 7.86 -17.45 -5.73
N THR A 119 6.55 -17.67 -5.82
CA THR A 119 5.58 -16.61 -6.13
C THR A 119 4.75 -16.29 -4.90
N VAL A 120 4.65 -14.99 -4.60
CA VAL A 120 3.81 -14.45 -3.53
C VAL A 120 2.78 -13.49 -4.12
N SER A 121 1.61 -13.43 -3.52
CA SER A 121 0.54 -12.50 -3.87
C SER A 121 0.17 -11.63 -2.67
N ILE A 122 -0.23 -10.40 -2.94
CA ILE A 122 -0.83 -9.51 -1.95
C ILE A 122 -2.34 -9.72 -2.01
N PRO A 123 -3.00 -10.18 -0.93
CA PRO A 123 -4.44 -10.41 -0.95
C PRO A 123 -5.22 -9.12 -1.21
N MET A 124 -6.02 -9.13 -2.28
CA MET A 124 -6.96 -8.04 -2.59
C MET A 124 -8.33 -8.39 -1.98
N PHE A 125 -8.85 -7.53 -1.10
CA PHE A 125 -10.14 -7.74 -0.42
C PHE A 125 -11.28 -6.92 -1.04
N GLY A 126 -10.92 -5.94 -1.86
CA GLY A 126 -11.82 -5.09 -2.62
C GLY A 126 -12.64 -5.85 -3.65
N ARG A 127 -13.80 -5.28 -4.00
CA ARG A 127 -14.52 -5.69 -5.22
C ARG A 127 -13.96 -4.85 -6.37
N GLY A 128 -13.63 -5.49 -7.48
CA GLY A 128 -13.22 -4.77 -8.70
C GLY A 128 -11.78 -4.24 -8.71
N VAL A 129 -11.02 -4.45 -7.63
CA VAL A 129 -9.59 -4.14 -7.59
C VAL A 129 -8.83 -5.44 -7.53
N ASN A 130 -8.05 -5.73 -8.55
CA ASN A 130 -7.22 -6.94 -8.63
C ASN A 130 -5.72 -6.64 -8.53
N THR A 131 -5.33 -5.37 -8.58
CA THR A 131 -3.92 -4.94 -8.52
C THR A 131 -3.75 -3.61 -7.78
N LEU A 132 -2.63 -3.48 -7.09
CA LEU A 132 -2.13 -2.23 -6.54
C LEU A 132 -1.34 -1.47 -7.62
N ASN A 133 -0.98 -0.21 -7.32
CA ASN A 133 0.15 0.42 -8.00
C ASN A 133 1.42 -0.43 -7.78
N VAL A 134 2.28 -0.54 -8.80
CA VAL A 134 3.47 -1.42 -8.75
C VAL A 134 4.43 -1.06 -7.61
N ALA A 135 4.69 0.22 -7.37
CA ALA A 135 5.55 0.65 -6.27
C ALA A 135 4.90 0.41 -4.91
N ALA A 136 3.58 0.60 -4.82
CA ALA A 136 2.82 0.27 -3.62
C ALA A 136 2.84 -1.25 -3.31
N ALA A 137 2.75 -2.09 -4.35
CA ALA A 137 2.91 -3.54 -4.21
C ALA A 137 4.32 -3.91 -3.74
N ALA A 138 5.35 -3.29 -4.33
CA ALA A 138 6.74 -3.49 -3.93
C ALA A 138 6.96 -3.13 -2.45
N ALA A 139 6.45 -1.98 -1.99
CA ALA A 139 6.60 -1.54 -0.60
C ALA A 139 5.95 -2.52 0.39
N VAL A 140 4.76 -3.05 0.07
CA VAL A 140 4.12 -4.10 0.87
C VAL A 140 4.96 -5.38 0.87
N ALA A 141 5.42 -5.82 -0.29
CA ALA A 141 6.22 -7.04 -0.40
C ALA A 141 7.54 -6.93 0.40
N LEU A 142 8.27 -5.82 0.25
CA LEU A 142 9.49 -5.54 1.01
C LEU A 142 9.22 -5.54 2.52
N TYR A 143 8.15 -4.89 2.97
CA TYR A 143 7.77 -4.86 4.39
C TYR A 143 7.62 -6.26 4.98
N TYR A 144 6.86 -7.14 4.32
CA TYR A 144 6.62 -8.48 4.85
C TYR A 144 7.84 -9.40 4.69
N LEU A 145 8.46 -9.41 3.50
CA LEU A 145 9.53 -10.34 3.16
C LEU A 145 10.85 -10.00 3.88
N MET A 146 11.24 -8.73 3.92
CA MET A 146 12.53 -8.32 4.48
C MET A 146 12.50 -8.26 5.99
N ALA A 147 11.47 -7.63 6.55
CA ALA A 147 11.42 -7.41 7.98
C ALA A 147 10.97 -8.68 8.74
N GLY A 148 10.51 -9.72 8.03
CA GLY A 148 9.96 -10.95 8.62
C GLY A 148 8.81 -10.64 9.58
N ARG A 149 8.10 -9.53 9.31
CA ARG A 149 7.08 -8.97 10.18
C ARG A 149 5.73 -9.48 9.72
N GLY A 150 4.84 -9.68 10.68
CA GLY A 150 3.48 -10.11 10.42
C GLY A 150 3.29 -11.60 10.70
N LEU A 151 2.28 -11.89 11.50
CA LEU A 151 1.76 -13.24 11.65
C LEU A 151 0.99 -13.60 10.38
N ALA A 152 0.82 -14.89 10.13
CA ALA A 152 -0.15 -15.36 9.16
C ALA A 152 -1.51 -14.65 9.37
N PRO A 153 -2.21 -14.29 8.30
CA PRO A 153 -3.52 -13.64 8.40
C PRO A 153 -4.48 -14.57 9.12
N ARG A 154 -5.30 -14.02 10.01
CA ARG A 154 -6.34 -14.80 10.70
C ARG A 154 -7.43 -15.18 9.71
N LEU A 155 -7.95 -16.40 9.78
CA LEU A 155 -9.17 -16.73 9.05
C LEU A 155 -10.38 -16.15 9.80
N ALA A 156 -11.26 -15.46 9.08
CA ALA A 156 -12.47 -14.87 9.62
C ALA A 156 -13.64 -15.09 8.66
N ARG A 157 -14.82 -15.43 9.19
CA ARG A 157 -16.04 -15.60 8.39
C ARG A 157 -16.49 -14.28 7.75
N ARG A 158 -16.33 -13.17 8.50
CA ARG A 158 -16.70 -11.81 8.12
C ARG A 158 -15.59 -10.80 8.44
N PRO A 159 -14.45 -10.84 7.74
CA PRO A 159 -13.34 -9.91 8.00
C PRO A 159 -13.76 -8.43 7.84
N GLU A 160 -14.71 -8.16 6.95
CA GLU A 160 -15.28 -6.82 6.73
C GLU A 160 -15.89 -6.21 7.99
N GLU A 161 -16.38 -7.03 8.92
CA GLU A 161 -16.96 -6.57 10.17
C GLU A 161 -15.91 -6.15 11.21
N ARG A 162 -14.62 -6.40 10.97
CA ARG A 162 -13.53 -5.97 11.86
C ARG A 162 -12.71 -4.83 11.28
N ARG A 163 -13.06 -4.38 10.08
CA ARG A 163 -12.34 -3.32 9.37
C ARG A 163 -12.55 -1.97 10.07
N PRO A 164 -11.49 -1.25 10.42
CA PRO A 164 -11.61 0.09 11.01
C PRO A 164 -12.10 1.09 9.96
N ALA A 165 -12.65 2.21 10.41
CA ALA A 165 -12.76 3.39 9.56
C ALA A 165 -11.35 3.86 9.16
N LEU A 166 -11.24 4.48 7.99
CA LEU A 166 -9.96 4.97 7.46
C LEU A 166 -10.03 6.46 7.19
N LEU A 167 -9.05 7.21 7.70
CA LEU A 167 -8.81 8.62 7.38
C LEU A 167 -7.42 8.77 6.77
N LEU A 168 -7.38 9.20 5.52
CA LEU A 168 -6.18 9.68 4.85
C LEU A 168 -6.00 11.16 5.19
N SER A 169 -4.95 11.49 5.94
CA SER A 169 -4.82 12.81 6.56
C SER A 169 -3.77 13.68 5.86
N ARG A 170 -4.23 14.79 5.25
CA ARG A 170 -3.42 15.87 4.67
C ARG A 170 -2.42 15.45 3.58
N PRO A 171 -2.77 14.54 2.63
CA PRO A 171 -1.85 14.26 1.54
C PRO A 171 -1.50 15.53 0.77
N LYS A 172 -0.25 15.67 0.33
CA LYS A 172 0.22 16.88 -0.37
C LYS A 172 0.38 16.75 -1.87
N ASP A 173 0.26 15.53 -2.37
CA ASP A 173 0.36 15.23 -3.79
C ASP A 173 -0.89 14.44 -4.22
N HIS A 174 -1.52 14.87 -5.31
CA HIS A 174 -2.78 14.30 -5.79
C HIS A 174 -2.61 12.89 -6.35
N VAL A 175 -1.44 12.56 -6.92
CA VAL A 175 -1.12 11.21 -7.42
C VAL A 175 -0.88 10.27 -6.25
N GLU A 176 -0.16 10.72 -5.22
CA GLU A 176 0.05 9.97 -3.97
C GLU A 176 -1.30 9.73 -3.24
N ALA A 177 -2.15 10.75 -3.14
CA ALA A 177 -3.50 10.64 -2.57
C ALA A 177 -4.35 9.63 -3.36
N GLY A 178 -4.39 9.77 -4.69
CA GLY A 178 -5.15 8.87 -5.55
C GLY A 178 -4.66 7.43 -5.45
N SER A 179 -3.34 7.21 -5.48
CA SER A 179 -2.76 5.88 -5.29
C SER A 179 -3.11 5.28 -3.92
N ALA A 180 -3.11 6.09 -2.84
CA ALA A 180 -3.52 5.62 -1.51
C ALA A 180 -5.01 5.23 -1.47
N ILE A 181 -5.89 6.02 -2.11
CA ILE A 181 -7.32 5.71 -2.24
C ILE A 181 -7.52 4.40 -3.01
N ARG A 182 -6.77 4.16 -4.08
CA ARG A 182 -6.78 2.87 -4.80
C ARG A 182 -6.36 1.72 -3.89
N SER A 183 -5.31 1.89 -3.08
CA SER A 183 -4.89 0.89 -2.10
C SER A 183 -5.98 0.60 -1.05
N ALA A 184 -6.69 1.64 -0.59
CA ALA A 184 -7.82 1.46 0.31
C ALA A 184 -8.91 0.59 -0.32
N ALA A 185 -9.28 0.88 -1.57
CA ALA A 185 -10.24 0.07 -2.33
C ALA A 185 -9.76 -1.38 -2.46
N ALA A 186 -8.48 -1.57 -2.81
CA ALA A 186 -7.83 -2.87 -2.96
C ALA A 186 -7.87 -3.72 -1.68
N PHE A 187 -7.64 -3.09 -0.53
CA PHE A 187 -7.73 -3.74 0.78
C PHE A 187 -9.15 -3.77 1.37
N GLY A 188 -10.13 -3.36 0.56
CA GLY A 188 -11.55 -3.62 0.75
C GLY A 188 -12.32 -2.51 1.44
N TRP A 189 -11.69 -1.38 1.77
CA TRP A 189 -12.44 -0.19 2.14
C TRP A 189 -13.33 0.25 0.97
N ARG A 190 -14.55 0.65 1.29
CA ARG A 190 -15.53 1.20 0.34
C ARG A 190 -15.75 2.69 0.54
N THR A 191 -15.37 3.19 1.72
CA THR A 191 -15.46 4.59 2.09
C THR A 191 -14.16 4.95 2.79
N VAL A 192 -13.58 6.08 2.40
CA VAL A 192 -12.43 6.68 3.10
C VAL A 192 -12.79 8.11 3.48
N GLY A 193 -12.35 8.51 4.66
CA GLY A 193 -12.21 9.91 5.00
C GLY A 193 -10.96 10.49 4.35
N LEU A 194 -11.06 11.72 3.87
CA LEU A 194 -9.92 12.48 3.36
C LEU A 194 -9.89 13.85 4.02
N ASP A 195 -8.84 14.11 4.80
CA ASP A 195 -8.48 15.47 5.20
C ASP A 195 -7.70 16.13 4.07
N ASP A 196 -8.41 16.86 3.22
CA ASP A 196 -7.84 17.54 2.06
C ASP A 196 -7.43 18.99 2.36
N SER A 197 -6.86 19.25 3.55
CA SER A 197 -6.38 20.59 3.92
C SER A 197 -5.37 21.16 2.91
N SER A 198 -4.66 20.28 2.20
CA SER A 198 -3.64 20.63 1.21
C SER A 198 -4.23 20.92 -0.17
N ARG A 199 -5.55 20.73 -0.35
CA ARG A 199 -6.28 20.93 -1.62
C ARG A 199 -5.62 20.18 -2.78
N VAL A 200 -5.50 18.86 -2.63
CA VAL A 200 -4.97 17.96 -3.65
C VAL A 200 -6.07 17.10 -4.26
N TRP A 201 -7.30 17.20 -3.75
CA TRP A 201 -8.41 16.35 -4.17
C TRP A 201 -9.67 17.12 -4.52
N TYR A 202 -10.14 18.02 -3.66
CA TYR A 202 -11.36 18.80 -3.81
C TYR A 202 -11.05 20.24 -4.23
N GLY A 203 -11.88 20.78 -5.13
CA GLY A 203 -11.76 22.18 -5.57
C GLY A 203 -10.46 22.50 -6.32
N VAL A 204 -9.77 21.48 -6.84
CA VAL A 204 -8.52 21.63 -7.59
C VAL A 204 -8.80 21.84 -9.08
N ASN A 205 -7.78 22.27 -9.83
CA ASN A 205 -7.92 22.45 -11.27
C ASN A 205 -8.14 21.11 -12.00
N ARG A 206 -8.60 21.17 -13.26
CA ARG A 206 -8.95 19.97 -14.04
C ARG A 206 -7.78 19.00 -14.24
N GLY A 207 -6.56 19.49 -14.45
CA GLY A 207 -5.38 18.65 -14.66
C GLY A 207 -5.03 17.83 -13.42
N VAL A 208 -4.92 18.49 -12.26
CA VAL A 208 -4.69 17.86 -10.95
C VAL A 208 -5.80 16.86 -10.63
N THR A 209 -7.05 17.23 -10.92
CA THR A 209 -8.20 16.32 -10.77
C THR A 209 -8.01 15.07 -11.62
N ALA A 210 -7.75 15.24 -12.92
CA ALA A 210 -7.62 14.12 -13.86
C ALA A 210 -6.49 13.16 -13.45
N GLU A 211 -5.31 13.68 -13.10
CA GLU A 211 -4.16 12.88 -12.67
C GLU A 211 -4.42 12.13 -11.35
N GLY A 212 -4.96 12.83 -10.35
CA GLY A 212 -5.22 12.23 -9.03
C GLY A 212 -6.29 11.15 -9.10
N ARG A 213 -7.35 11.39 -9.90
CA ARG A 213 -8.38 10.38 -10.14
C ARG A 213 -7.89 9.24 -11.01
N ALA A 214 -7.02 9.50 -12.00
CA ALA A 214 -6.38 8.44 -12.77
C ALA A 214 -5.54 7.52 -11.87
N ALA A 215 -4.81 8.09 -10.90
CA ALA A 215 -4.06 7.32 -9.91
C ALA A 215 -4.97 6.47 -8.99
N ALA A 216 -6.16 6.99 -8.64
CA ALA A 216 -7.18 6.26 -7.88
C ALA A 216 -7.91 5.20 -8.71
N ARG A 217 -7.84 5.27 -10.04
CA ARG A 217 -8.64 4.44 -10.94
C ARG A 217 -8.13 2.99 -10.96
N SER A 218 -9.08 2.07 -10.78
CA SER A 218 -9.07 0.75 -11.39
C SER A 218 -10.31 0.68 -12.26
N HIS A 219 -10.31 -0.15 -13.29
CA HIS A 219 -11.43 -0.37 -14.21
C HIS A 219 -12.77 -0.74 -13.51
N ARG A 220 -12.77 -1.06 -12.20
CA ARG A 220 -13.95 -1.39 -11.40
C ARG A 220 -13.90 -0.86 -9.94
N ASN A 221 -13.08 0.14 -9.64
CA ASN A 221 -13.00 0.69 -8.27
C ASN A 221 -14.26 1.49 -7.95
N LEU A 222 -15.12 1.02 -7.04
CA LEU A 222 -16.11 1.88 -6.40
C LEU A 222 -15.63 2.19 -5.00
N ILE A 223 -15.15 3.41 -4.79
CA ILE A 223 -14.77 3.91 -3.47
C ILE A 223 -15.31 5.33 -3.28
N ARG A 224 -15.97 5.53 -2.15
CA ARG A 224 -16.51 6.81 -1.74
C ARG A 224 -15.46 7.56 -0.94
N VAL A 225 -15.11 8.76 -1.38
CA VAL A 225 -14.22 9.66 -0.67
C VAL A 225 -15.08 10.70 0.03
N LEU A 226 -14.93 10.80 1.35
CA LEU A 226 -15.66 11.76 2.17
C LEU A 226 -14.73 12.89 2.58
N PRO A 227 -15.09 14.16 2.36
CA PRO A 227 -14.34 15.26 2.94
C PRO A 227 -14.46 15.17 4.46
N MET A 228 -13.31 15.18 5.13
CA MET A 228 -13.20 15.17 6.58
C MET A 228 -12.15 16.19 6.99
N THR A 229 -12.16 16.61 8.24
CA THR A 229 -11.08 17.42 8.79
C THR A 229 -10.60 16.79 10.09
N THR A 230 -9.31 16.91 10.39
CA THR A 230 -8.75 16.51 11.68
C THR A 230 -9.41 17.22 12.88
N GLY A 231 -10.10 18.35 12.66
CA GLY A 231 -10.91 19.05 13.67
C GLY A 231 -12.33 18.49 13.89
N SER A 232 -12.78 17.53 13.07
CA SER A 232 -14.13 16.98 13.17
C SER A 232 -14.29 16.16 14.45
N LYS A 233 -15.36 16.39 15.23
CA LYS A 233 -15.70 15.55 16.38
C LYS A 233 -16.29 14.23 15.89
N LEU A 234 -15.46 13.20 15.76
CA LEU A 234 -15.91 11.86 15.41
C LEU A 234 -16.19 11.06 16.68
N ALA A 235 -17.26 10.26 16.68
CA ALA A 235 -17.63 9.41 17.81
C ALA A 235 -16.87 8.07 17.82
N PHE A 236 -15.61 8.05 17.40
CA PHE A 236 -14.79 6.83 17.48
C PHE A 236 -14.24 6.66 18.90
N ARG A 237 -14.39 5.46 19.46
CA ARG A 237 -13.86 5.15 20.81
C ARG A 237 -12.34 5.10 20.82
N ARG A 238 -11.75 4.70 19.70
CA ARG A 238 -10.32 4.47 19.56
C ARG A 238 -9.81 5.05 18.25
N ILE A 239 -8.70 5.77 18.32
CA ILE A 239 -8.00 6.34 17.18
C ILE A 239 -6.62 5.71 17.16
N VAL A 240 -6.21 5.17 16.01
CA VAL A 240 -4.85 4.66 15.82
C VAL A 240 -4.20 5.49 14.73
N VAL A 241 -3.16 6.23 15.10
CA VAL A 241 -2.35 7.01 14.16
C VAL A 241 -1.16 6.16 13.75
N ALA A 242 -1.03 5.87 12.47
CA ALA A 242 -0.02 4.95 11.96
C ALA A 242 0.78 5.55 10.79
N GLY A 243 2.10 5.40 10.84
CA GLY A 243 3.02 5.97 9.85
C GLY A 243 4.46 5.52 10.09
N ALA A 244 5.40 6.00 9.30
CA ALA A 244 6.81 5.60 9.33
C ALA A 244 7.67 6.43 10.30
N ARG A 245 7.28 7.68 10.57
CA ARG A 245 7.93 8.64 11.49
C ARG A 245 7.08 8.90 12.74
N ILE A 246 6.17 7.98 13.06
CA ILE A 246 5.32 8.04 14.24
C ILE A 246 6.02 7.39 15.43
N ASP A 247 6.04 8.07 16.58
CA ASP A 247 6.49 7.46 17.83
C ASP A 247 5.45 6.48 18.38
N GLY A 248 5.78 5.20 18.38
CA GLY A 248 4.94 4.14 18.91
C GLY A 248 5.55 2.75 18.76
N PRO A 249 4.88 1.71 19.30
CA PRO A 249 5.25 0.33 19.04
C PRO A 249 5.19 -0.02 17.54
N PRO A 250 5.95 -1.03 17.08
CA PRO A 250 5.84 -1.55 15.73
C PRO A 250 4.40 -1.89 15.36
N ILE A 251 3.99 -1.51 14.16
CA ILE A 251 2.59 -1.55 13.71
C ILE A 251 1.96 -2.95 13.77
N HIS A 252 2.76 -4.00 13.53
CA HIS A 252 2.31 -5.39 13.65
C HIS A 252 2.01 -5.85 15.09
N ARG A 253 2.39 -5.04 16.10
CA ARG A 253 2.11 -5.28 17.52
C ARG A 253 0.93 -4.45 18.02
N VAL A 254 0.41 -3.53 17.21
CA VAL A 254 -0.78 -2.74 17.53
C VAL A 254 -1.98 -3.36 16.85
N ASN A 255 -3.07 -3.56 17.57
CA ASN A 255 -4.31 -4.02 16.95
C ASN A 255 -4.91 -2.88 16.12
N LEU A 256 -4.83 -2.94 14.79
CA LEU A 256 -5.42 -1.97 13.88
C LEU A 256 -6.89 -2.27 13.55
N ALA A 257 -7.36 -3.47 13.88
CA ALA A 257 -8.72 -3.91 13.57
C ALA A 257 -9.71 -3.56 14.71
N GLY A 258 -10.93 -3.19 14.35
CA GLY A 258 -12.02 -2.89 15.28
C GLY A 258 -13.12 -2.04 14.65
N ARG A 259 -14.39 -2.30 14.98
CA ARG A 259 -15.55 -1.54 14.46
C ARG A 259 -15.59 -0.09 14.95
N ASP A 260 -15.14 0.12 16.18
CA ASP A 260 -15.15 1.44 16.84
C ASP A 260 -13.78 2.14 16.71
N THR A 261 -12.96 1.71 15.75
CA THR A 261 -11.60 2.20 15.53
C THR A 261 -11.54 3.06 14.27
N LEU A 262 -10.93 4.24 14.40
CA LEU A 262 -10.47 5.06 13.27
C LEU A 262 -8.97 4.87 13.08
N LEU A 263 -8.59 4.36 11.92
CA LEU A 263 -7.19 4.30 11.48
C LEU A 263 -6.88 5.58 10.73
N VAL A 264 -5.94 6.37 11.25
CA VAL A 264 -5.48 7.62 10.64
C VAL A 264 -4.09 7.44 10.07
N ILE A 265 -3.92 7.82 8.80
CA ILE A 265 -2.64 7.77 8.10
C ILE A 265 -2.27 9.21 7.70
N PRO A 266 -1.46 9.91 8.50
CA PRO A 266 -1.03 11.26 8.20
C PRO A 266 0.03 11.30 7.11
N ASP A 267 0.07 12.41 6.37
CA ASP A 267 1.22 12.75 5.55
C ASP A 267 2.35 13.32 6.45
N GLU A 268 3.46 12.60 6.56
CA GLU A 268 4.60 12.88 7.44
C GLU A 268 5.72 13.67 6.75
N GLY A 269 5.43 14.27 5.59
CA GLY A 269 6.39 15.03 4.79
C GLY A 269 6.73 16.43 5.32
N GLU A 270 6.04 16.96 6.34
CA GLU A 270 6.35 18.27 6.96
C GLU A 270 6.48 18.19 8.48
N ALA A 271 7.07 19.26 9.05
CA ALA A 271 7.11 19.47 10.49
C ALA A 271 5.70 19.77 11.04
N GLY A 272 5.33 19.09 12.12
CA GLY A 272 4.10 19.35 12.86
C GLY A 272 2.96 18.41 12.49
N MET A 273 2.87 17.28 13.19
CA MET A 273 1.68 16.44 13.12
C MET A 273 0.49 17.16 13.76
N PRO A 274 -0.71 17.16 13.12
CA PRO A 274 -1.89 17.69 13.76
C PRO A 274 -2.24 16.88 15.01
N SER A 275 -2.92 17.53 15.95
CA SER A 275 -3.52 16.82 17.08
C SER A 275 -4.72 16.02 16.59
N PHE A 276 -4.79 14.74 16.94
CA PHE A 276 -5.92 13.87 16.62
C PHE A 276 -6.88 13.70 17.81
N ASN A 277 -6.64 14.39 18.92
CA ASN A 277 -7.47 14.28 20.13
C ASN A 277 -8.91 14.78 19.90
N SER A 278 -9.13 15.64 18.90
CA SER A 278 -10.46 16.12 18.49
C SER A 278 -11.31 15.03 17.82
N LEU A 279 -10.69 13.97 17.29
CA LEU A 279 -11.36 12.94 16.51
C LEU A 279 -12.08 11.88 17.37
N GLY A 280 -12.07 11.96 18.69
CA GLY A 280 -12.74 10.96 19.54
C GLY A 280 -11.95 10.54 20.78
N GLY A 281 -12.08 9.27 21.16
CA GLY A 281 -11.59 8.70 22.42
C GLY A 281 -10.07 8.56 22.52
N SER A 282 -9.57 7.38 22.89
CA SER A 282 -8.13 7.20 23.12
C SER A 282 -7.33 7.24 21.81
N VAL A 283 -6.27 8.05 21.79
CA VAL A 283 -5.31 8.09 20.67
C VAL A 283 -4.13 7.18 20.96
N GLU A 284 -3.96 6.16 20.13
CA GLU A 284 -2.82 5.27 20.10
C GLU A 284 -1.95 5.56 18.87
N ARG A 285 -0.67 5.21 18.97
CA ARG A 285 0.31 5.41 17.90
C ARG A 285 0.93 4.07 17.49
N ALA A 286 1.22 3.93 16.21
CA ALA A 286 1.82 2.73 15.64
C ALA A 286 2.85 3.10 14.57
N ARG A 287 4.04 2.51 14.64
CA ARG A 287 5.13 2.84 13.71
C ARG A 287 5.38 1.73 12.70
N ILE A 288 5.61 2.07 11.43
CA ILE A 288 6.22 1.14 10.49
C ILE A 288 7.67 0.94 10.92
N ASP A 289 8.05 -0.30 11.14
CA ASP A 289 9.40 -0.68 11.56
C ASP A 289 10.28 -0.78 10.32
N LEU A 290 11.00 0.30 10.01
CA LEU A 290 11.92 0.39 8.88
C LEU A 290 13.38 0.26 9.35
N SER A 291 14.21 -0.39 8.55
CA SER A 291 15.61 -0.68 8.90
C SER A 291 16.58 0.46 8.61
N VAL A 292 16.13 1.53 7.93
CA VAL A 292 16.99 2.63 7.49
C VAL A 292 16.70 3.92 8.29
N PRO A 293 17.75 4.68 8.68
CA PRO A 293 17.59 5.91 9.45
C PRO A 293 17.07 7.08 8.60
N THR A 294 17.42 7.13 7.31
CA THR A 294 16.99 8.16 6.37
C THR A 294 15.88 7.64 5.48
N LEU A 295 14.66 8.06 5.78
CA LEU A 295 13.48 7.65 5.01
C LEU A 295 13.25 8.57 3.81
N HIS A 296 13.42 8.04 2.61
CA HIS A 296 12.83 8.61 1.39
C HIS A 296 11.31 8.40 1.44
N TYR A 297 10.63 9.41 1.96
CA TYR A 297 9.23 9.31 2.32
C TYR A 297 8.32 9.52 1.10
N ARG A 298 7.36 8.60 0.91
CA ARG A 298 6.26 8.70 -0.05
C ARG A 298 4.96 8.31 0.64
N TYR A 299 3.98 9.20 0.62
CA TYR A 299 2.71 8.99 1.32
C TYR A 299 2.01 7.70 0.88
N ARG A 300 1.94 7.42 -0.43
CA ARG A 300 1.25 6.22 -0.93
C ARG A 300 1.90 4.92 -0.46
N LEU A 301 3.22 4.87 -0.33
CA LEU A 301 3.95 3.67 0.08
C LEU A 301 3.68 3.36 1.55
N VAL A 302 3.84 4.37 2.41
CA VAL A 302 3.54 4.30 3.85
C VAL A 302 2.08 3.92 4.07
N ALA A 303 1.15 4.63 3.42
CA ALA A 303 -0.28 4.36 3.55
C ALA A 303 -0.64 2.94 3.13
N THR A 304 -0.07 2.44 2.03
CA THR A 304 -0.33 1.09 1.53
C THR A 304 0.18 0.03 2.51
N ILE A 305 1.37 0.20 3.11
CA ILE A 305 1.88 -0.73 4.14
C ILE A 305 0.94 -0.77 5.35
N VAL A 306 0.53 0.40 5.85
CA VAL A 306 -0.40 0.50 6.99
C VAL A 306 -1.73 -0.21 6.69
N MET A 307 -2.30 0.05 5.52
CA MET A 307 -3.56 -0.57 5.09
C MET A 307 -3.42 -2.08 4.90
N ALA A 308 -2.30 -2.56 4.36
CA ALA A 308 -2.02 -3.98 4.21
C ALA A 308 -1.94 -4.68 5.57
N GLU A 309 -1.27 -4.08 6.55
CA GLU A 309 -1.20 -4.59 7.92
C GLU A 309 -2.57 -4.61 8.61
N ALA A 310 -3.37 -3.54 8.46
CA ALA A 310 -4.74 -3.53 8.96
C ALA A 310 -5.58 -4.62 8.31
N ALA A 311 -5.50 -4.80 6.98
CA ALA A 311 -6.21 -5.83 6.25
C ALA A 311 -5.82 -7.25 6.71
N ARG A 312 -4.51 -7.50 6.90
CA ARG A 312 -4.00 -8.76 7.48
C ARG A 312 -4.64 -9.06 8.84
N GLN A 313 -4.76 -8.05 9.71
CA GLN A 313 -5.34 -8.21 11.04
C GLN A 313 -6.86 -8.38 11.04
N THR A 314 -7.57 -7.79 10.07
CA THR A 314 -9.02 -8.05 9.87
C THR A 314 -9.27 -9.52 9.53
N GLY A 315 -8.35 -10.12 8.78
CA GLY A 315 -8.33 -11.54 8.44
C GLY A 315 -8.78 -11.82 7.00
N LEU A 316 -8.56 -13.05 6.56
CA LEU A 316 -8.99 -13.57 5.26
C LEU A 316 -10.25 -14.41 5.41
N ARG A 317 -11.10 -14.38 4.38
CA ARG A 317 -12.18 -15.35 4.29
C ARG A 317 -11.61 -16.70 3.85
N PRO A 318 -12.01 -17.83 4.48
CA PRO A 318 -11.62 -19.16 4.01
C PRO A 318 -11.99 -19.38 2.55
N ALA A 319 -11.10 -20.03 1.79
CA ALA A 319 -11.37 -20.44 0.41
C ALA A 319 -12.62 -21.34 0.36
N GLY A 320 -13.42 -21.21 -0.70
CA GLY A 320 -14.63 -22.02 -0.91
C GLY A 320 -15.86 -21.62 -0.07
N GLN A 321 -15.74 -20.71 0.90
CA GLN A 321 -16.92 -20.23 1.62
C GLN A 321 -17.72 -19.23 0.76
N PRO A 322 -19.04 -19.46 0.56
CA PRO A 322 -19.87 -18.52 -0.16
C PRO A 322 -19.85 -17.16 0.54
N ARG A 323 -19.79 -16.10 -0.26
CA ARG A 323 -19.90 -14.74 0.25
C ARG A 323 -21.30 -14.57 0.82
N LEU A 324 -21.39 -14.49 2.15
CA LEU A 324 -22.66 -14.16 2.80
C LEU A 324 -23.18 -12.83 2.23
N PRO A 325 -24.51 -12.71 2.01
CA PRO A 325 -25.09 -11.45 1.62
C PRO A 325 -24.66 -10.37 2.60
N GLY A 326 -24.19 -9.24 2.07
CA GLY A 326 -23.75 -8.14 2.91
C GLY A 326 -24.93 -7.67 3.76
N ARG A 327 -24.72 -7.53 5.08
CA ARG A 327 -25.66 -6.72 5.88
C ARG A 327 -25.72 -5.32 5.27
N ARG A 328 -26.90 -4.70 5.27
CA ARG A 328 -27.08 -3.31 4.82
C ARG A 328 -26.17 -2.41 5.66
N GLY A 329 -25.15 -1.83 5.02
CA GLY A 329 -24.16 -0.93 5.61
C GLY A 329 -23.06 -1.61 6.42
N LEU A 330 -21.79 -1.30 6.14
CA LEU A 330 -20.69 -1.63 7.06
C LEU A 330 -20.70 -0.60 8.21
N THR A 331 -20.49 -1.04 9.45
CA THR A 331 -20.58 -0.15 10.63
C THR A 331 -19.67 1.08 10.54
N TYR A 332 -18.47 0.92 9.98
CA TYR A 332 -17.57 2.06 9.79
C TYR A 332 -18.10 3.07 8.76
N GLU A 333 -18.86 2.62 7.75
CA GLU A 333 -19.44 3.49 6.73
C GLU A 333 -20.52 4.38 7.34
N SER A 334 -21.36 3.84 8.22
CA SER A 334 -22.35 4.64 8.95
C SER A 334 -21.68 5.73 9.78
N THR A 335 -20.64 5.38 10.55
CA THR A 335 -19.94 6.36 11.41
C THR A 335 -19.28 7.47 10.59
N LEU A 336 -18.63 7.12 9.47
CA LEU A 336 -18.03 8.13 8.58
C LEU A 336 -19.09 8.99 7.89
N SER A 337 -20.20 8.39 7.44
CA SER A 337 -21.27 9.11 6.74
C SER A 337 -22.02 10.10 7.64
N THR A 338 -22.10 9.83 8.95
CA THR A 338 -22.73 10.75 9.92
C THR A 338 -21.93 12.05 10.08
N VAL A 339 -20.63 12.05 9.76
CA VAL A 339 -19.74 13.20 10.04
C VAL A 339 -19.24 13.91 8.79
N ALA A 340 -19.46 13.33 7.61
CA ALA A 340 -19.15 14.02 6.36
C ALA A 340 -19.99 15.30 6.25
N THR A 341 -19.32 16.44 6.02
CA THR A 341 -19.93 17.78 5.97
C THR A 341 -20.68 18.07 4.66
N GLY A 342 -21.20 17.04 3.98
CA GLY A 342 -21.66 17.11 2.58
C GLY A 342 -20.52 16.95 1.57
N GLY A 343 -20.85 16.75 0.29
CA GLY A 343 -19.85 16.71 -0.80
C GLY A 343 -19.06 15.40 -0.95
N ALA A 344 -19.65 14.26 -0.58
CA ALA A 344 -19.04 12.96 -0.86
C ALA A 344 -18.82 12.78 -2.37
N GLU A 345 -17.61 12.40 -2.76
CA GLU A 345 -17.30 12.07 -4.15
C GLU A 345 -17.21 10.56 -4.31
N GLU A 346 -17.92 10.03 -5.30
CA GLU A 346 -17.76 8.65 -5.72
C GLU A 346 -16.74 8.59 -6.84
N VAL A 347 -15.64 7.89 -6.60
CA VAL A 347 -14.64 7.65 -7.64
C VAL A 347 -15.17 6.51 -8.52
N ASP A 348 -16.05 6.83 -9.47
CA ASP A 348 -16.58 5.89 -10.44
C ASP A 348 -15.70 5.85 -11.72
N PRO A 349 -15.17 4.69 -12.13
CA PRO A 349 -14.37 4.55 -13.34
C PRO A 349 -15.10 5.00 -14.61
N ALA A 350 -16.44 4.95 -14.64
CA ALA A 350 -17.25 5.41 -15.77
C ALA A 350 -17.20 6.92 -15.94
N VAL A 351 -17.30 7.68 -14.84
CA VAL A 351 -17.23 9.15 -14.84
C VAL A 351 -15.83 9.63 -15.25
N LEU A 352 -14.80 8.85 -14.90
CA LEU A 352 -13.40 9.15 -15.23
C LEU A 352 -13.00 8.93 -16.69
N LYS A 353 -13.87 8.38 -17.55
CA LYS A 353 -13.63 8.37 -19.00
C LYS A 353 -13.95 9.70 -19.68
N ALA A 354 -14.67 10.58 -18.99
CA ALA A 354 -15.11 11.86 -19.54
C ALA A 354 -14.08 13.00 -19.35
N TYR A 355 -13.04 12.78 -18.54
CA TYR A 355 -12.00 13.77 -18.27
C TYR A 355 -10.85 13.69 -19.26
#